data_AF-A0A976QFR5-F1
#
_entry.id   AF-A0A976QFR5-F1
#
_cell.length_a   1.000
_cell.length_b   1.000
_cell.length_c   1.000
_cell.angle_alpha   90.00
_cell.angle_beta   90.00
_cell.angle_gamma   90.00
#
_symmetry.space_group_name_H-M   'P 1'
#
loop_
_entity.id
_entity.type
_entity.pdbx_description
1 polymer ?
#
loop_
_entity_poly.entity_id
_entity_poly.type
_entity_poly.pdbx_seq_one_letter_code
_entity_poly.pdbx_strand_id
1 'polypeptide(L)'
;MFNSLKFHIGAKVDLNSVIMSLSEYGYSRCRKISSPGDYSAVGDILIIYPVTFEYPVRLDFSGGEVCSIKSIDVFSYKTITGHSGVIILPVGALKRKKVKTSLEGPQLGENPISSFVDIEPGDYVVHIDYGVGKYLGMRGMRRGEKLKEYFELEFKDNDKLYVEENDLHKLQRYVSFHRRAPELNSLTGQKWQNAKKKAAKGASKVAKDFLTYQARRETAAGFSFKKDTDWQNEVEAAVPHKETPDQLHVTAQVKKDMERARPMDRLLCGDVGYGKTEVALRAAFKAVMDGKQVAFLVPTTILAEQHTNTFTKRMNSFGVEIRMLNRFRTQGAQTKIVNDLALGKIDIVIGTHRLLSPDIAFKDLGLLIVDEEQRFGVSHKEKIKRMRINVDVLTLTATPIPRTLYLALMGGKDISVIETPPLERLPIETKVVEYDRNLVRDAIEKELERGGQVYFLHNRVETIEKEAAAILVSYKLL
;
A
#
# COMPACT_ATOMS: atom_id res chain seq x y z
N MET A 1 6.33 -10.41 12.11
CA MET A 1 6.23 -9.31 13.09
C MET A 1 7.64 -8.84 13.37
N PHE A 2 7.94 -7.57 13.12
CA PHE A 2 9.18 -7.00 13.63
C PHE A 2 9.02 -6.74 15.12
N ASN A 3 10.00 -7.14 15.94
CA ASN A 3 10.06 -6.72 17.33
C ASN A 3 10.22 -5.18 17.34
N SER A 4 9.48 -4.46 18.18
CA SER A 4 9.57 -2.99 18.32
C SER A 4 9.63 -2.59 19.79
N LEU A 5 10.32 -1.49 20.11
CA LEU A 5 10.32 -0.90 21.45
C LEU A 5 9.33 0.26 21.48
N LYS A 6 8.44 0.29 22.47
CA LYS A 6 7.39 1.31 22.58
C LYS A 6 7.53 2.03 23.92
N PHE A 7 7.63 3.34 23.88
CA PHE A 7 7.70 4.20 25.06
C PHE A 7 6.52 5.16 25.08
N HIS A 8 5.97 5.41 26.26
CA HIS A 8 5.00 6.46 26.52
C HIS A 8 5.32 7.12 27.86
N ILE A 9 4.94 8.38 28.03
CA ILE A 9 5.15 9.07 29.31
C ILE A 9 4.37 8.32 30.41
N GLY A 10 5.03 8.06 31.54
CA GLY A 10 4.50 7.30 32.67
C GLY A 10 4.70 5.77 32.59
N ALA A 11 5.31 5.27 31.50
CA ALA A 11 5.62 3.85 31.38
C ALA A 11 6.77 3.46 32.33
N LYS A 12 6.58 2.38 33.09
CA LYS A 12 7.67 1.72 33.82
C LYS A 12 8.47 0.82 32.87
N VAL A 13 9.76 1.08 32.77
CA VAL A 13 10.66 0.42 31.81
C VAL A 13 12.00 0.17 32.48
N ASP A 14 12.49 -1.07 32.40
CA ASP A 14 13.86 -1.40 32.79
C ASP A 14 14.83 -0.97 31.69
N LEU A 15 15.68 0.02 31.99
CA LEU A 15 16.64 0.57 31.03
C LEU A 15 17.64 -0.48 30.53
N ASN A 16 18.00 -1.45 31.36
CA ASN A 16 18.94 -2.51 30.97
C ASN A 16 18.32 -3.41 29.90
N SER A 17 17.05 -3.82 30.08
CA SER A 17 16.31 -4.56 29.06
C SER A 17 16.22 -3.81 27.73
N VAL A 18 16.00 -2.50 27.77
CA VAL A 18 15.93 -1.64 26.58
C VAL A 18 17.26 -1.58 25.84
N ILE A 19 18.37 -1.43 26.56
CA ILE A 19 19.72 -1.38 25.97
C ILE A 19 20.07 -2.71 25.29
N MET A 20 19.70 -3.84 25.90
CA MET A 20 19.86 -5.16 25.28
C MET A 20 19.04 -5.26 23.99
N SER A 21 17.76 -4.88 24.03
CA SER A 21 16.90 -4.89 22.85
C SER A 21 17.38 -3.93 21.75
N LEU A 22 17.90 -2.74 22.07
CA LEU A 22 18.48 -1.83 21.09
C LEU A 22 19.70 -2.44 20.38
N SER A 23 20.53 -3.16 21.14
CA SER A 23 21.70 -3.86 20.59
C SER A 23 21.27 -5.02 19.69
N GLU A 24 20.27 -5.81 20.09
CA GLU A 24 19.65 -6.85 19.24
C GLU A 24 19.02 -6.26 17.98
N TYR A 25 18.48 -5.05 18.10
CA TYR A 25 17.86 -4.31 17.01
C TYR A 25 18.91 -3.71 16.05
N GLY A 26 20.20 -3.89 16.31
CA GLY A 26 21.29 -3.43 15.46
C GLY A 26 21.66 -1.96 15.67
N TYR A 27 21.22 -1.33 16.76
CA TYR A 27 21.67 0.01 17.12
C TYR A 27 23.08 -0.04 17.74
N SER A 28 23.91 0.93 17.39
CA SER A 28 25.28 1.04 17.88
C SER A 28 25.36 2.01 19.06
N ARG A 29 25.99 1.59 20.16
CA ARG A 29 26.18 2.46 21.32
C ARG A 29 27.33 3.43 21.06
N CYS A 30 27.03 4.72 21.09
CA CYS A 30 27.96 5.80 20.79
C CYS A 30 27.98 6.83 21.92
N ARG A 31 29.13 7.47 22.17
CA ARG A 31 29.23 8.58 23.15
C ARG A 31 28.53 9.85 22.65
N LYS A 32 28.61 10.10 21.34
CA LYS A 32 27.96 11.22 20.65
C LYS A 32 27.13 10.64 19.51
N ILE A 33 25.87 11.05 19.44
CA ILE A 33 24.97 10.61 18.38
C ILE A 33 25.23 11.43 17.13
N SER A 34 25.38 10.75 16.00
CA SER A 34 25.72 11.38 14.73
C SER A 34 24.85 10.89 13.58
N SER A 35 24.40 9.65 13.61
CA SER A 35 23.68 9.03 12.48
C SER A 35 22.52 8.16 12.95
N PRO A 36 21.48 7.97 12.12
CA PRO A 36 20.41 7.03 12.41
C PRO A 36 20.97 5.62 12.64
N GLY A 37 20.51 4.94 13.69
CA GLY A 37 21.08 3.69 14.18
C GLY A 37 22.03 3.86 15.37
N ASP A 38 22.40 5.09 15.75
CA ASP A 38 23.14 5.36 16.99
C ASP A 38 22.20 5.40 18.21
N TYR A 39 22.71 4.99 19.37
CA TYR A 39 22.12 5.34 20.66
C TYR A 39 23.19 5.68 21.70
N SER A 40 22.83 6.49 22.69
CA SER A 40 23.66 6.84 23.84
C SER A 40 22.83 6.72 25.11
N ALA A 41 23.40 6.08 26.13
CA ALA A 41 22.76 5.91 27.44
C ALA A 41 23.74 6.36 28.52
N VAL A 42 23.37 7.41 29.25
CA VAL A 42 24.16 8.01 30.34
C VAL A 42 23.23 8.30 31.52
N GLY A 43 23.38 7.55 32.61
CA GLY A 43 22.48 7.63 33.77
C GLY A 43 21.04 7.38 33.36
N ASP A 44 20.14 8.28 33.74
CA ASP A 44 18.72 8.22 33.44
C ASP A 44 18.33 8.85 32.09
N ILE A 45 19.30 9.08 31.20
CA ILE A 45 19.04 9.67 29.87
C ILE A 45 19.42 8.66 28.80
N LEU A 46 18.44 8.32 27.95
CA LEU A 46 18.64 7.52 26.75
C LEU A 46 18.33 8.38 25.53
N ILE A 47 19.31 8.57 24.67
CA ILE A 47 19.11 9.22 23.38
C ILE A 47 19.25 8.14 22.32
N ILE A 48 18.29 8.06 21.41
CA ILE A 48 18.28 7.09 20.31
C ILE A 48 18.12 7.92 19.04
N TYR A 49 18.83 7.58 17.96
CA TYR A 49 18.54 8.11 16.63
C TYR A 49 17.83 7.03 15.82
N PRO A 50 16.49 6.98 15.83
CA PRO A 50 15.76 5.93 15.12
C PRO A 50 15.99 6.05 13.62
N VAL A 51 16.14 4.92 12.94
CA VAL A 51 16.28 4.87 11.47
C VAL A 51 15.05 5.38 10.72
N THR A 52 13.91 5.50 11.40
CA THR A 52 12.64 5.99 10.85
C THR A 52 12.33 7.45 11.19
N PHE A 53 13.19 8.13 11.95
CA PHE A 53 12.95 9.49 12.43
C PHE A 53 13.96 10.46 11.82
N GLU A 54 13.52 11.68 11.57
CA GLU A 54 14.37 12.77 11.06
C GLU A 54 15.38 13.25 12.11
N TYR A 55 15.00 13.26 13.39
CA TYR A 55 15.82 13.73 14.52
C TYR A 55 15.95 12.68 15.62
N PRO A 56 17.06 12.64 16.39
CA PRO A 56 17.18 11.82 17.57
C PRO A 56 16.11 12.10 18.60
N VAL A 57 15.71 11.07 19.33
CA VAL A 57 14.74 11.11 20.41
C VAL A 57 15.47 10.90 21.73
N ARG A 58 15.36 11.89 22.61
CA ARG A 58 15.81 11.85 23.99
C ARG A 58 14.66 11.39 24.89
N LEU A 59 14.95 10.37 25.69
CA LEU A 59 14.11 9.81 26.74
C LEU A 59 14.76 10.12 28.08
N ASP A 60 14.04 10.82 28.95
CA ASP A 60 14.46 11.06 30.34
C ASP A 60 13.68 10.10 31.25
N PHE A 61 14.40 9.39 32.12
CA PHE A 61 13.86 8.44 33.08
C PHE A 61 13.99 8.99 34.52
N SER A 62 13.16 8.48 35.43
CA SER A 62 13.32 8.65 36.87
C SER A 62 12.74 7.44 37.58
N GLY A 63 13.52 6.74 38.41
CA GLY A 63 13.06 5.56 39.15
C GLY A 63 12.53 4.43 38.24
N GLY A 64 13.04 4.31 37.01
CA GLY A 64 12.57 3.34 36.02
C GLY A 64 11.29 3.75 35.30
N GLU A 65 10.84 4.99 35.40
CA GLU A 65 9.67 5.52 34.70
C GLU A 65 10.07 6.55 33.64
N VAL A 66 9.41 6.55 32.47
CA VAL A 66 9.64 7.52 31.40
C VAL A 66 8.98 8.86 31.76
N CYS A 67 9.78 9.87 32.10
CA CYS A 67 9.30 11.20 32.47
C CYS A 67 9.08 12.12 31.26
N SER A 68 9.94 11.99 30.23
CA SER A 68 9.94 12.94 29.11
C SER A 68 10.46 12.28 27.83
N ILE A 69 9.83 12.62 26.70
CA ILE A 69 10.20 12.14 25.37
C ILE A 69 10.28 13.36 24.44
N LYS A 70 11.45 13.64 23.88
CA LYS A 70 11.70 14.86 23.10
C LYS A 70 12.57 14.57 21.88
N SER A 71 12.20 15.09 20.71
CA SER A 71 13.14 15.18 19.58
C SER A 71 14.14 16.29 19.84
N ILE A 72 15.42 16.03 19.56
CA ILE A 72 16.51 16.97 19.78
C ILE A 72 17.32 17.18 18.50
N ASP A 73 17.92 18.36 18.39
CA ASP A 73 18.87 18.64 17.30
C ASP A 73 20.22 17.95 17.55
N VAL A 74 20.79 17.32 16.52
CA VAL A 74 22.00 16.49 16.61
C VAL A 74 23.25 17.33 16.98
N PHE A 75 23.27 18.61 16.58
CA PHE A 75 24.42 19.49 16.77
C PHE A 75 24.35 20.23 18.10
N SER A 76 23.20 20.83 18.40
CA SER A 76 23.01 21.68 19.58
C SER A 76 22.43 20.96 20.79
N TYR A 77 21.93 19.73 20.64
CA TYR A 77 21.21 18.96 21.68
C TYR A 77 20.02 19.70 22.29
N LYS A 78 19.56 20.78 21.65
CA LYS A 78 18.37 21.52 22.07
C LYS A 78 17.11 20.76 21.70
N THR A 79 16.09 20.90 22.53
CA THR A 79 14.77 20.32 22.27
C THR A 79 14.12 21.00 21.07
N ILE A 80 13.66 20.18 20.13
CA ILE A 80 12.87 20.61 18.97
C ILE A 80 11.38 20.50 19.30
N THR A 81 10.93 19.30 19.69
CA THR A 81 9.51 19.04 19.99
C THR A 81 9.36 17.92 21.02
N GLY A 82 8.31 17.98 21.83
CA GLY A 82 7.95 16.96 22.81
C GLY A 82 6.92 15.97 22.26
N HIS A 83 6.95 14.74 22.78
CA HIS A 83 6.07 13.64 22.36
C HIS A 83 5.44 12.96 23.57
N SER A 84 4.21 12.45 23.41
CA SER A 84 3.55 11.62 24.44
C SER A 84 3.98 10.14 24.38
N GLY A 85 4.57 9.72 23.25
CA GLY A 85 5.06 8.35 23.04
C GLY A 85 5.93 8.24 21.78
N VAL A 86 6.75 7.19 21.71
CA VAL A 86 7.64 6.88 20.58
C VAL A 86 7.77 5.38 20.37
N ILE A 87 7.91 4.96 19.11
CA ILE A 87 8.14 3.55 18.72
C ILE A 87 9.48 3.45 17.98
N ILE A 88 10.37 2.58 18.45
CA ILE A 88 11.70 2.34 17.90
C ILE A 88 11.72 0.97 17.20
N LEU A 89 12.14 0.96 15.93
CA LEU A 89 12.22 -0.24 15.09
C LEU A 89 13.68 -0.70 14.93
N PRO A 90 13.95 -1.99 14.69
CA PRO A 90 15.30 -2.49 14.41
C PRO A 90 15.96 -1.84 13.19
N VAL A 91 17.25 -1.52 13.29
CA VAL A 91 18.10 -1.01 12.19
C VAL A 91 18.07 -1.98 11.00
N GLY A 92 18.07 -3.28 11.28
CA GLY A 92 17.97 -4.35 10.29
C GLY A 92 16.55 -4.67 9.80
N ALA A 93 15.50 -4.09 10.38
CA ALA A 93 14.13 -4.26 9.86
C ALA A 93 13.98 -3.69 8.43
N LEU A 94 14.96 -2.90 7.98
CA LEU A 94 15.02 -2.26 6.67
C LEU A 94 16.21 -2.72 5.79
N LYS A 95 17.03 -3.72 6.18
CA LYS A 95 18.13 -4.25 5.33
C LYS A 95 18.39 -5.76 5.42
N ARG A 96 18.36 -6.37 4.22
CA ARG A 96 18.67 -7.76 3.81
C ARG A 96 20.02 -8.31 4.34
N LYS A 97 20.04 -9.58 4.78
CA LYS A 97 21.28 -10.36 4.91
C LYS A 97 21.79 -10.76 3.51
N LYS A 98 23.00 -10.32 3.16
CA LYS A 98 23.75 -10.81 1.99
C LYS A 98 24.17 -12.27 2.23
N VAL A 99 23.62 -13.20 1.45
CA VAL A 99 24.22 -14.52 1.23
C VAL A 99 24.78 -14.52 -0.19
N LYS A 100 26.10 -14.75 -0.31
CA LYS A 100 26.77 -15.05 -1.56
C LYS A 100 26.39 -16.48 -1.96
N THR A 101 25.64 -16.65 -3.06
CA THR A 101 25.86 -17.68 -4.09
C THR A 101 24.73 -17.60 -5.11
N SER A 102 25.11 -17.29 -6.35
CA SER A 102 24.59 -17.82 -7.63
C SER A 102 23.12 -18.25 -7.72
N LEU A 103 22.44 -17.63 -8.70
CA LEU A 103 21.12 -17.94 -9.28
C LEU A 103 19.92 -17.33 -8.51
N GLU A 104 18.95 -16.81 -9.28
CA GLU A 104 17.57 -16.40 -8.93
C GLU A 104 17.25 -14.91 -8.65
N GLY A 105 16.23 -14.42 -9.38
CA GLY A 105 15.28 -13.38 -8.95
C GLY A 105 15.53 -11.94 -9.45
N PRO A 106 14.60 -11.32 -10.21
CA PRO A 106 14.73 -9.93 -10.61
C PRO A 106 14.48 -9.01 -9.40
N GLN A 107 15.37 -8.04 -9.27
CA GLN A 107 15.43 -7.02 -8.24
C GLN A 107 14.17 -6.12 -8.30
N LEU A 108 13.28 -6.23 -7.31
CA LEU A 108 12.36 -5.14 -6.99
C LEU A 108 13.05 -4.18 -6.02
N GLY A 109 13.21 -2.96 -6.52
CA GLY A 109 14.08 -1.91 -6.00
C GLY A 109 13.71 -1.44 -4.60
N GLU A 110 14.62 -1.67 -3.66
CA GLU A 110 14.72 -0.91 -2.43
C GLU A 110 15.71 0.23 -2.66
N ASN A 111 15.23 1.35 -3.20
CA ASN A 111 15.67 2.63 -2.66
C ASN A 111 14.51 3.13 -1.78
N PRO A 112 14.76 3.54 -0.53
CA PRO A 112 13.78 4.31 0.24
C PRO A 112 13.37 5.53 -0.60
N ILE A 113 12.24 6.13 -0.28
CA ILE A 113 11.79 7.40 -0.86
C ILE A 113 12.83 8.48 -0.51
N SER A 114 13.97 8.47 -1.18
CA SER A 114 14.72 9.65 -1.55
C SER A 114 13.86 10.30 -2.62
N SER A 115 12.86 11.06 -2.17
CA SER A 115 12.22 12.07 -2.98
C SER A 115 13.24 13.16 -3.27
N PHE A 116 14.26 12.84 -4.06
CA PHE A 116 14.76 13.78 -5.03
C PHE A 116 14.13 13.30 -6.32
N VAL A 117 12.92 13.79 -6.59
CA VAL A 117 12.61 13.97 -7.99
C VAL A 117 13.53 15.10 -8.40
N ASP A 118 14.39 14.86 -9.40
CA ASP A 118 15.23 15.88 -9.99
C ASP A 118 14.38 17.12 -10.24
N ILE A 119 14.57 18.14 -9.38
CA ILE A 119 13.80 19.37 -9.48
C ILE A 119 14.44 20.15 -10.62
N GLU A 120 13.74 20.27 -11.72
CA GLU A 120 14.22 21.02 -12.88
C GLU A 120 13.75 22.48 -12.81
N PRO A 121 14.56 23.45 -13.29
CA PRO A 121 14.10 24.82 -13.43
C PRO A 121 12.78 24.89 -14.20
N GLY A 122 11.74 25.44 -13.57
CA GLY A 122 10.37 25.45 -14.09
C GLY A 122 9.39 24.63 -13.27
N ASP A 123 9.87 23.65 -12.49
CA ASP A 123 9.03 22.80 -11.65
C ASP A 123 8.38 23.58 -10.50
N TYR A 124 7.17 23.14 -10.13
CA TYR A 124 6.54 23.59 -8.90
C TYR A 124 7.12 22.83 -7.72
N VAL A 125 7.42 23.55 -6.64
CA VAL A 125 7.98 23.01 -5.40
C VAL A 125 7.17 23.50 -4.21
N VAL A 126 7.20 22.73 -3.13
CA VAL A 126 6.59 23.06 -1.85
C VAL A 126 7.71 23.35 -0.87
N HIS A 127 7.76 24.57 -0.35
CA HIS A 127 8.55 24.93 0.83
C HIS A 127 7.70 24.74 2.08
N ILE A 128 8.21 24.05 3.10
CA ILE A 128 7.45 23.68 4.31
C ILE A 128 6.82 24.89 5.05
N ASP A 129 7.48 26.05 4.97
CA ASP A 129 7.08 27.29 5.65
C ASP A 129 6.27 28.26 4.80
N TYR A 130 6.49 28.28 3.48
CA TYR A 130 5.96 29.33 2.57
C TYR A 130 4.97 28.79 1.53
N GLY A 131 4.91 27.46 1.36
CA GLY A 131 3.96 26.80 0.47
C GLY A 131 4.50 26.60 -0.94
N VAL A 132 3.61 26.62 -1.92
CA VAL A 132 3.91 26.30 -3.31
C VAL A 132 4.59 27.48 -4.01
N GLY A 133 5.79 27.25 -4.51
CA GLY A 133 6.58 28.13 -5.37
C GLY A 133 6.97 27.44 -6.66
N LYS A 134 7.73 28.14 -7.51
CA LYS A 134 8.32 27.63 -8.74
C LYS A 134 9.84 27.67 -8.63
N TYR A 135 10.52 26.58 -8.92
CA TYR A 135 11.98 26.54 -8.90
C TYR A 135 12.55 27.22 -10.15
N LEU A 136 13.53 28.11 -9.96
CA LEU A 136 14.19 28.84 -11.05
C LEU A 136 15.62 28.36 -11.35
N GLY A 137 16.19 27.53 -10.48
CA GLY A 137 17.57 27.05 -10.60
C GLY A 137 18.44 27.43 -9.40
N MET A 138 19.74 27.18 -9.52
CA MET A 138 20.73 27.59 -8.53
C MET A 138 21.32 28.96 -8.90
N ARG A 139 21.55 29.80 -7.90
CA ARG A 139 22.18 31.11 -8.07
C ARG A 139 23.28 31.34 -7.06
N GLY A 140 24.48 31.67 -7.55
CA GLY A 140 25.60 32.11 -6.74
C GLY A 140 25.37 33.54 -6.23
N MET A 141 25.45 33.73 -4.92
CA MET A 141 25.40 35.04 -4.27
C MET A 141 26.64 35.25 -3.40
N ARG A 142 27.21 36.45 -3.45
CA ARG A 142 28.31 36.84 -2.55
C ARG A 142 27.73 37.32 -1.23
N ARG A 143 28.10 36.65 -0.14
CA ARG A 143 27.79 37.08 1.23
C ARG A 143 29.11 37.25 1.99
N GLY A 144 29.59 38.49 2.06
CA GLY A 144 30.97 38.79 2.49
C GLY A 144 31.99 38.38 1.43
N GLU A 145 33.09 37.74 1.84
CA GLU A 145 34.17 37.29 0.95
C GLU A 145 33.92 35.93 0.27
N LYS A 146 32.86 35.20 0.65
CA LYS A 146 32.56 33.86 0.11
C LYS A 146 31.39 33.89 -0.87
N LEU A 147 31.57 33.20 -2.00
CA LEU A 147 30.49 32.85 -2.92
C LEU A 147 29.72 31.66 -2.32
N LYS A 148 28.42 31.80 -2.14
CA LYS A 148 27.53 30.72 -1.72
C LYS A 148 26.44 30.51 -2.76
N GLU A 149 26.08 29.26 -3.00
CA GLU A 149 25.00 28.90 -3.90
C GLU A 149 23.69 28.75 -3.14
N TYR A 150 22.62 29.21 -3.76
CA TYR A 150 21.27 29.16 -3.23
C TYR A 150 20.31 28.58 -4.27
N PHE A 151 19.33 27.82 -3.83
CA PHE A 151 18.19 27.42 -4.65
C PHE A 151 17.22 28.60 -4.75
N GLU A 152 17.00 29.11 -5.96
CA GLU A 152 16.12 30.25 -6.21
C GLU A 152 14.70 29.77 -6.49
N LEU A 153 13.73 30.25 -5.70
CA LEU A 153 12.31 29.97 -5.85
C LEU A 153 11.55 31.25 -6.12
N GLU A 154 10.56 31.18 -7.01
CA GLU A 154 9.60 32.23 -7.29
C GLU A 154 8.24 31.91 -6.66
N PHE A 155 7.68 32.88 -5.96
CA PHE A 155 6.36 32.84 -5.34
C PHE A 155 5.42 33.83 -6.06
N LYS A 156 4.20 33.98 -5.54
CA LYS A 156 3.23 34.92 -6.10
C LYS A 156 3.82 36.34 -6.16
N ASP A 157 3.37 37.12 -7.14
CA ASP A 157 3.78 38.52 -7.35
C ASP A 157 5.29 38.68 -7.66
N ASN A 158 5.92 37.63 -8.20
CA ASN A 158 7.36 37.52 -8.52
C ASN A 158 8.29 37.63 -7.29
N ASP A 159 7.77 37.38 -6.08
CA ASP A 159 8.56 37.33 -4.85
C ASP A 159 9.56 36.17 -4.91
N LYS A 160 10.80 36.41 -4.45
CA LYS A 160 11.88 35.41 -4.52
C LYS A 160 12.32 34.94 -3.14
N LEU A 161 12.52 33.63 -3.02
CA LEU A 161 13.12 32.99 -1.85
C LEU A 161 14.40 32.26 -2.25
N TYR A 162 15.47 32.47 -1.49
CA TYR A 162 16.76 31.82 -1.67
C TYR A 162 16.98 30.83 -0.55
N VAL A 163 17.01 29.53 -0.88
CA VAL A 163 17.16 28.44 0.09
C VAL A 163 18.60 27.94 0.07
N GLU A 164 19.24 27.86 1.24
CA GLU A 164 20.60 27.31 1.38
C GLU A 164 20.57 25.78 1.23
N GLU A 165 21.69 25.18 0.83
CA GLU A 165 21.85 23.73 0.73
C GLU A 165 21.47 22.99 2.02
N ASN A 166 21.81 23.56 3.19
CA ASN A 166 21.46 22.98 4.49
C ASN A 166 19.93 22.93 4.74
N ASP A 167 19.18 23.82 4.10
CA ASP A 167 17.72 23.92 4.22
C ASP A 167 16.98 23.16 3.11
N LEU A 168 17.69 22.39 2.28
CA LEU A 168 17.09 21.64 1.17
C LEU A 168 16.02 20.63 1.64
N HIS A 169 16.13 20.12 2.87
CA HIS A 169 15.12 19.24 3.50
C HIS A 169 13.73 19.90 3.61
N LYS A 170 13.63 21.23 3.51
CA LYS A 170 12.38 22.00 3.51
C LYS A 170 11.69 22.02 2.16
N LEU A 171 12.36 21.56 1.10
CA LEU A 171 11.89 21.58 -0.27
C LEU A 171 11.47 20.19 -0.75
N GLN A 172 10.30 20.13 -1.35
CA GLN A 172 9.77 18.93 -2.00
C GLN A 172 9.14 19.31 -3.33
N ARG A 173 9.33 18.50 -4.38
CA ARG A 173 8.64 18.72 -5.65
C ARG A 173 7.12 18.62 -5.45
N TYR A 174 6.38 19.56 -6.00
CA TYR A 174 4.93 19.52 -5.98
C TYR A 174 4.42 18.46 -6.95
N VAL A 175 3.74 17.45 -6.43
CA VAL A 175 3.13 16.38 -7.23
C VAL A 175 1.61 16.56 -7.22
N SER A 176 1.03 16.72 -8.41
CA SER A 176 -0.42 16.78 -8.59
C SER A 176 -0.87 15.83 -9.69
N PHE A 177 -2.00 15.18 -9.45
CA PHE A 177 -2.68 14.33 -10.44
C PHE A 177 -3.56 15.13 -11.42
N HIS A 178 -3.61 16.46 -11.28
CA HIS A 178 -4.45 17.34 -12.09
C HIS A 178 -3.57 18.14 -13.06
N ARG A 179 -4.01 18.32 -14.31
CA ARG A 179 -3.27 19.07 -15.35
C ARG A 179 -3.24 20.59 -15.15
N ARG A 180 -3.89 21.13 -14.11
CA ARG A 180 -3.91 22.57 -13.84
C ARG A 180 -2.70 22.95 -12.99
N ALA A 181 -1.98 24.00 -13.42
CA ALA A 181 -0.92 24.59 -12.63
C ALA A 181 -1.43 25.01 -11.23
N PRO A 182 -0.67 24.74 -10.15
CA PRO A 182 -1.06 25.15 -8.82
C PRO A 182 -1.01 26.68 -8.68
N GLU A 183 -1.80 27.21 -7.75
CA GLU A 183 -1.70 28.63 -7.37
C GLU A 183 -0.45 28.83 -6.51
N LEU A 184 0.44 29.74 -6.92
CA LEU A 184 1.60 30.11 -6.12
C LEU A 184 1.16 30.79 -4.82
N ASN A 185 1.82 30.44 -3.72
CA ASN A 185 1.60 31.09 -2.44
C ASN A 185 2.38 32.41 -2.36
N SER A 186 1.97 33.31 -1.47
CA SER A 186 2.72 34.54 -1.16
C SER A 186 3.57 34.29 0.08
N LEU A 187 4.77 34.88 0.14
CA LEU A 187 5.71 34.72 1.25
C LEU A 187 5.18 35.27 2.59
N THR A 188 4.30 36.28 2.53
CA THR A 188 3.77 36.99 3.71
C THR A 188 2.35 36.57 4.08
N GLY A 189 1.69 35.78 3.23
CA GLY A 189 0.28 35.44 3.39
C GLY A 189 0.02 34.28 4.37
N GLN A 190 -1.02 34.41 5.20
CA GLN A 190 -1.44 33.33 6.12
C GLN A 190 -2.14 32.15 5.41
N LYS A 191 -2.36 32.23 4.09
CA LYS A 191 -3.09 31.22 3.30
C LYS A 191 -2.45 29.84 3.41
N TRP A 192 -1.11 29.76 3.31
CA TRP A 192 -0.38 28.50 3.47
C TRP A 192 -0.51 27.94 4.89
N GLN A 193 -0.30 28.78 5.91
CA GLN A 193 -0.40 28.37 7.31
C GLN A 193 -1.82 27.87 7.65
N ASN A 194 -2.86 28.53 7.13
CA ASN A 194 -4.25 28.08 7.28
C ASN A 194 -4.51 26.76 6.53
N ALA A 195 -3.98 26.61 5.32
CA ALA A 195 -4.06 25.36 4.57
C ALA A 195 -3.36 24.21 5.30
N LYS A 196 -2.17 24.45 5.86
CA LYS A 196 -1.39 23.51 6.69
C LYS A 196 -2.16 23.11 7.95
N LYS A 197 -2.74 24.07 8.68
CA LYS A 197 -3.61 23.80 9.84
C LYS A 197 -4.83 22.96 9.47
N LYS A 198 -5.50 23.29 8.36
CA LYS A 198 -6.67 22.53 7.86
C LYS A 198 -6.29 21.11 7.44
N ALA A 199 -5.17 20.95 6.74
CA ALA A 199 -4.63 19.66 6.35
C ALA A 199 -4.24 18.83 7.58
N ALA A 200 -3.55 19.42 8.57
CA ALA A 200 -3.20 18.76 9.82
C ALA A 200 -4.43 18.30 10.60
N LYS A 201 -5.49 19.13 10.70
CA LYS A 201 -6.77 18.74 11.31
C LYS A 201 -7.44 17.58 10.55
N GLY A 202 -7.41 17.63 9.22
CA GLY A 202 -7.91 16.54 8.36
C GLY A 202 -7.14 15.24 8.55
N ALA A 203 -5.80 15.30 8.56
CA ALA A 203 -4.93 14.17 8.79
C ALA A 203 -5.12 13.57 10.19
N SER A 204 -5.22 14.41 11.22
CA SER A 204 -5.50 13.99 12.60
C SER A 204 -6.86 13.28 12.70
N LYS A 205 -7.90 13.78 12.03
CA LYS A 205 -9.21 13.10 11.98
C LYS A 205 -9.08 11.72 11.34
N VAL A 206 -8.42 11.62 10.18
CA VAL A 206 -8.20 10.34 9.49
C VAL A 206 -7.39 9.37 10.36
N ALA A 207 -6.34 9.85 11.03
CA ALA A 207 -5.52 9.05 11.94
C ALA A 207 -6.34 8.56 13.13
N LYS A 208 -7.18 9.42 13.74
CA LYS A 208 -8.08 9.03 14.83
C LYS A 208 -9.09 7.97 14.38
N ASP A 209 -9.74 8.16 13.23
CA ASP A 209 -10.71 7.21 12.68
C ASP A 209 -10.04 5.86 12.38
N PHE A 210 -8.78 5.88 11.94
CA PHE A 210 -7.98 4.70 11.68
C PHE A 210 -7.56 3.98 12.96
N LEU A 211 -7.01 4.69 13.96
CA LEU A 211 -6.62 4.11 15.25
C LEU A 211 -7.83 3.54 15.99
N THR A 212 -8.97 4.25 15.95
CA THR A 212 -10.22 3.75 16.54
C THR A 212 -10.68 2.46 15.85
N TYR A 213 -10.53 2.39 14.53
CA TYR A 213 -10.84 1.19 13.76
C TYR A 213 -9.90 0.02 14.08
N GLN A 214 -8.59 0.27 14.20
CA GLN A 214 -7.60 -0.75 14.60
C GLN A 214 -7.86 -1.27 16.02
N ALA A 215 -8.05 -0.37 16.98
CA ALA A 215 -8.31 -0.73 18.37
C ALA A 215 -9.55 -1.64 18.49
N ARG A 216 -10.64 -1.30 17.77
CA ARG A 216 -11.84 -2.14 17.73
C ARG A 216 -11.56 -3.55 17.23
N ARG A 217 -10.66 -3.70 16.26
CA ARG A 217 -10.32 -5.00 15.67
C ARG A 217 -9.35 -5.82 16.49
N GLU A 218 -8.41 -5.18 17.17
CA GLU A 218 -7.56 -5.88 18.13
C GLU A 218 -8.37 -6.46 19.30
N THR A 219 -9.46 -5.79 19.68
CA THR A 219 -10.39 -6.27 20.72
C THR A 219 -11.54 -7.13 20.20
N ALA A 220 -11.76 -7.18 18.88
CA ALA A 220 -12.86 -7.96 18.30
C ALA A 220 -12.53 -9.44 18.36
N ALA A 221 -13.47 -10.25 18.86
CA ALA A 221 -13.39 -11.69 18.72
C ALA A 221 -13.60 -12.04 17.23
N GLY A 222 -12.54 -12.54 16.59
CA GLY A 222 -12.62 -13.12 15.26
C GLY A 222 -13.02 -14.60 15.30
N PHE A 223 -13.16 -15.19 14.13
CA PHE A 223 -13.33 -16.63 14.01
C PHE A 223 -11.96 -17.27 13.74
N SER A 224 -11.52 -18.13 14.65
CA SER A 224 -10.28 -18.90 14.48
C SER A 224 -10.58 -20.11 13.61
N PHE A 225 -10.19 -20.05 12.33
CA PHE A 225 -10.31 -21.18 11.43
C PHE A 225 -9.43 -22.35 11.93
N LYS A 226 -9.87 -23.59 11.68
CA LYS A 226 -9.13 -24.81 11.98
C LYS A 226 -8.00 -25.00 10.98
N LYS A 227 -7.08 -25.90 11.32
CA LYS A 227 -6.03 -26.36 10.41
C LYS A 227 -6.62 -27.00 9.16
N ASP A 228 -5.83 -27.00 8.11
CA ASP A 228 -6.21 -27.57 6.81
C ASP A 228 -6.60 -29.05 6.91
N THR A 229 -7.56 -29.44 6.09
CA THR A 229 -8.04 -30.82 5.94
C THR A 229 -7.35 -31.49 4.74
N ASP A 230 -7.52 -32.81 4.59
CA ASP A 230 -7.01 -33.52 3.41
C ASP A 230 -7.60 -32.97 2.11
N TRP A 231 -8.87 -32.56 2.12
CA TRP A 231 -9.51 -31.89 0.97
C TRP A 231 -8.84 -30.56 0.60
N GLN A 232 -8.30 -29.80 1.58
CA GLN A 232 -7.53 -28.61 1.27
C GLN A 232 -6.27 -28.97 0.48
N ASN A 233 -5.56 -30.02 0.91
CA ASN A 233 -4.36 -30.49 0.20
C ASN A 233 -4.69 -30.97 -1.22
N GLU A 234 -5.83 -31.64 -1.41
CA GLU A 234 -6.30 -32.08 -2.74
C GLU A 234 -6.61 -30.88 -3.66
N VAL A 235 -7.33 -29.86 -3.18
CA VAL A 235 -7.62 -28.65 -3.96
C VAL A 235 -6.33 -27.93 -4.36
N GLU A 236 -5.33 -27.92 -3.46
CA GLU A 236 -4.04 -27.26 -3.69
C GLU A 236 -3.16 -28.03 -4.67
N ALA A 237 -3.17 -29.36 -4.59
CA ALA A 237 -2.48 -30.23 -5.53
C ALA A 237 -3.08 -30.14 -6.95
N ALA A 238 -4.37 -29.83 -7.07
CA ALA A 238 -5.06 -29.67 -8.35
C ALA A 238 -4.80 -28.31 -9.04
N VAL A 239 -3.80 -27.54 -8.60
CA VAL A 239 -3.43 -26.28 -9.24
C VAL A 239 -2.90 -26.53 -10.67
N PRO A 240 -3.38 -25.81 -11.71
CA PRO A 240 -3.00 -26.10 -13.10
C PRO A 240 -1.54 -25.82 -13.47
N HIS A 241 -0.81 -25.08 -12.64
CA HIS A 241 0.54 -24.61 -12.90
C HIS A 241 1.40 -24.79 -11.65
N LYS A 242 2.71 -24.93 -11.85
CA LYS A 242 3.64 -24.98 -10.73
C LYS A 242 3.68 -23.63 -10.03
N GLU A 243 3.42 -23.64 -8.74
CA GLU A 243 3.43 -22.43 -7.93
C GLU A 243 4.84 -21.90 -7.67
N THR A 244 4.94 -20.59 -7.50
CA THR A 244 6.17 -19.92 -7.10
C THR A 244 6.37 -20.00 -5.58
N PRO A 245 7.63 -19.89 -5.09
CA PRO A 245 7.90 -19.82 -3.66
C PRO A 245 7.12 -18.70 -2.95
N ASP A 246 6.94 -17.56 -3.62
CA ASP A 246 6.15 -16.44 -3.11
C ASP A 246 4.67 -16.81 -2.94
N GLN A 247 4.06 -17.48 -3.92
CA GLN A 247 2.67 -17.93 -3.84
C GLN A 247 2.46 -18.89 -2.67
N LEU A 248 3.36 -19.85 -2.48
CA LEU A 248 3.31 -20.80 -1.37
C LEU A 248 3.49 -20.09 -0.01
N HIS A 249 4.47 -19.19 0.08
CA HIS A 249 4.73 -18.43 1.30
C HIS A 249 3.54 -17.55 1.69
N VAL A 250 2.98 -16.82 0.73
CA VAL A 250 1.83 -15.94 0.94
C VAL A 250 0.58 -16.74 1.31
N THR A 251 0.33 -17.86 0.62
CA THR A 251 -0.77 -18.79 0.99
C THR A 251 -0.65 -19.22 2.44
N ALA A 252 0.53 -19.65 2.88
CA ALA A 252 0.77 -20.05 4.26
C ALA A 252 0.57 -18.89 5.25
N GLN A 253 0.99 -17.67 4.91
CA GLN A 253 0.75 -16.48 5.74
C GLN A 253 -0.75 -16.19 5.91
N VAL A 254 -1.51 -16.21 4.83
CA VAL A 254 -2.96 -15.98 4.84
C VAL A 254 -3.66 -17.01 5.73
N LYS A 255 -3.39 -18.31 5.52
CA LYS A 255 -3.97 -19.38 6.35
C LYS A 255 -3.60 -19.26 7.82
N LYS A 256 -2.34 -18.94 8.13
CA LYS A 256 -1.88 -18.73 9.51
C LYS A 256 -2.56 -17.55 10.18
N ASP A 257 -2.91 -16.51 9.42
CA ASP A 257 -3.67 -15.39 9.96
C ASP A 257 -5.14 -15.76 10.20
N MET A 258 -5.75 -16.53 9.30
CA MET A 258 -7.10 -17.09 9.48
C MET A 258 -7.21 -18.00 10.70
N GLU A 259 -6.15 -18.71 11.07
CA GLU A 259 -6.11 -19.56 12.27
C GLU A 259 -5.96 -18.78 13.58
N ARG A 260 -5.97 -17.44 13.57
CA ARG A 260 -5.88 -16.63 14.79
C ARG A 260 -7.26 -16.28 15.33
N ALA A 261 -7.33 -16.06 16.64
CA ALA A 261 -8.54 -15.56 17.30
C ALA A 261 -8.90 -14.10 16.95
N ARG A 262 -8.00 -13.34 16.29
CA ARG A 262 -8.24 -11.96 15.87
C ARG A 262 -8.58 -11.92 14.37
N PRO A 263 -9.51 -11.07 13.90
CA PRO A 263 -9.86 -11.02 12.50
C PRO A 263 -8.68 -10.62 11.61
N MET A 264 -8.40 -11.39 10.56
CA MET A 264 -7.37 -11.07 9.57
C MET A 264 -7.72 -9.79 8.78
N ASP A 265 -6.74 -8.94 8.46
CA ASP A 265 -6.85 -7.95 7.37
C ASP A 265 -5.54 -7.79 6.65
N ARG A 266 -5.48 -8.44 5.51
CA ARG A 266 -4.27 -8.60 4.71
C ARG A 266 -4.46 -7.99 3.33
N LEU A 267 -3.45 -7.24 2.89
CA LEU A 267 -3.31 -6.77 1.52
C LEU A 267 -2.38 -7.71 0.77
N LEU A 268 -2.90 -8.38 -0.23
CA LEU A 268 -2.14 -9.16 -1.19
C LEU A 268 -1.84 -8.32 -2.43
N CYS A 269 -0.57 -7.96 -2.57
CA CYS A 269 -0.02 -7.28 -3.74
C CYS A 269 0.65 -8.31 -4.65
N GLY A 270 0.56 -8.10 -5.96
CA GLY A 270 1.31 -8.88 -6.94
C GLY A 270 0.82 -8.55 -8.31
N ASP A 271 1.64 -8.67 -9.35
CA ASP A 271 1.27 -8.18 -10.66
C ASP A 271 0.08 -8.95 -11.28
N VAL A 272 -0.50 -8.43 -12.36
CA VAL A 272 -1.59 -9.16 -13.07
C VAL A 272 -1.05 -10.52 -13.52
N GLY A 273 -1.75 -11.61 -13.20
CA GLY A 273 -1.32 -12.97 -13.56
C GLY A 273 -0.33 -13.63 -12.60
N TYR A 274 0.06 -12.99 -11.49
CA TYR A 274 0.97 -13.60 -10.50
C TYR A 274 0.26 -14.57 -9.52
N GLY A 275 -0.94 -15.04 -9.85
CA GLY A 275 -1.66 -16.03 -9.04
C GLY A 275 -2.34 -15.51 -7.76
N LYS A 276 -2.62 -14.21 -7.66
CA LYS A 276 -3.43 -13.65 -6.55
C LYS A 276 -4.76 -14.40 -6.35
N THR A 277 -5.40 -14.78 -7.46
CA THR A 277 -6.66 -15.54 -7.47
C THR A 277 -6.51 -16.91 -6.82
N GLU A 278 -5.35 -17.57 -6.95
CA GLU A 278 -5.11 -18.88 -6.35
C GLU A 278 -5.04 -18.78 -4.82
N VAL A 279 -4.34 -17.77 -4.30
CA VAL A 279 -4.30 -17.49 -2.85
C VAL A 279 -5.71 -17.22 -2.30
N ALA A 280 -6.50 -16.42 -3.02
CA ALA A 280 -7.89 -16.12 -2.65
C ALA A 280 -8.78 -17.37 -2.67
N LEU A 281 -8.62 -18.23 -3.67
CA LEU A 281 -9.34 -19.50 -3.81
C LEU A 281 -9.05 -20.43 -2.63
N ARG A 282 -7.78 -20.57 -2.23
CA ARG A 282 -7.36 -21.41 -1.10
C ARG A 282 -7.91 -20.91 0.23
N ALA A 283 -7.87 -19.59 0.44
CA ALA A 283 -8.46 -18.96 1.62
C ALA A 283 -9.99 -19.18 1.66
N ALA A 284 -10.67 -19.02 0.52
CA ALA A 284 -12.10 -19.28 0.42
C ALA A 284 -12.46 -20.74 0.72
N PHE A 285 -11.70 -21.69 0.16
CA PHE A 285 -11.94 -23.12 0.41
C PHE A 285 -11.78 -23.45 1.89
N LYS A 286 -10.71 -22.99 2.54
CA LYS A 286 -10.49 -23.16 3.99
C LYS A 286 -11.66 -22.63 4.81
N ALA A 287 -12.20 -21.46 4.45
CA ALA A 287 -13.34 -20.89 5.14
C ALA A 287 -14.61 -21.75 5.01
N VAL A 288 -14.88 -22.27 3.81
CA VAL A 288 -16.02 -23.15 3.57
C VAL A 288 -15.87 -24.49 4.31
N MET A 289 -14.66 -25.05 4.41
CA MET A 289 -14.42 -26.29 5.15
C MET A 289 -14.77 -26.19 6.65
N ASP A 290 -14.75 -24.98 7.20
CA ASP A 290 -15.20 -24.69 8.56
C ASP A 290 -16.67 -24.23 8.65
N GLY A 291 -17.43 -24.39 7.58
CA GLY A 291 -18.85 -24.06 7.51
C GLY A 291 -19.15 -22.55 7.46
N LYS A 292 -18.15 -21.73 7.11
CA LYS A 292 -18.33 -20.28 6.95
C LYS A 292 -18.62 -19.90 5.52
N GLN A 293 -19.50 -18.91 5.34
CA GLN A 293 -19.77 -18.32 4.03
C GLN A 293 -18.64 -17.36 3.64
N VAL A 294 -18.42 -17.24 2.32
CA VAL A 294 -17.42 -16.36 1.71
C VAL A 294 -18.09 -15.37 0.77
N ALA A 295 -17.72 -14.11 0.88
CA ALA A 295 -18.10 -13.07 -0.07
C ALA A 295 -16.88 -12.62 -0.87
N PHE A 296 -16.95 -12.67 -2.20
CA PHE A 296 -15.90 -12.18 -3.09
C PHE A 296 -16.41 -10.97 -3.89
N LEU A 297 -15.97 -9.78 -3.49
CA LEU A 297 -16.28 -8.51 -4.14
C LEU A 297 -15.30 -8.22 -5.26
N VAL A 298 -15.82 -8.01 -6.46
CA VAL A 298 -15.02 -7.72 -7.66
C VAL A 298 -15.56 -6.47 -8.38
N PRO A 299 -14.73 -5.72 -9.12
CA PRO A 299 -15.12 -4.41 -9.61
C PRO A 299 -15.99 -4.46 -10.87
N THR A 300 -15.92 -5.53 -11.67
CA THR A 300 -16.65 -5.65 -12.95
C THR A 300 -17.43 -6.95 -13.03
N THR A 301 -18.47 -6.94 -13.86
CA THR A 301 -19.32 -8.13 -14.10
C THR A 301 -18.55 -9.26 -14.77
N ILE A 302 -17.61 -8.92 -15.66
CA ILE A 302 -16.75 -9.88 -16.37
C ILE A 302 -15.83 -10.59 -15.38
N LEU A 303 -15.19 -9.86 -14.46
CA LEU A 303 -14.38 -10.48 -13.41
C LEU A 303 -15.23 -11.37 -12.50
N ALA A 304 -16.47 -10.98 -12.19
CA ALA A 304 -17.37 -11.81 -11.38
C ALA A 304 -17.65 -13.17 -12.05
N GLU A 305 -17.86 -13.17 -13.36
CA GLU A 305 -18.08 -14.37 -14.14
C GLU A 305 -16.81 -15.23 -14.24
N GLN A 306 -15.66 -14.62 -14.54
CA GLN A 306 -14.36 -15.31 -14.60
C GLN A 306 -14.01 -15.99 -13.27
N HIS A 307 -14.14 -15.26 -12.16
CA HIS A 307 -13.87 -15.80 -10.83
C HIS A 307 -14.88 -16.90 -10.47
N THR A 308 -16.17 -16.73 -10.80
CA THR A 308 -17.18 -17.78 -10.59
C THR A 308 -16.83 -19.06 -11.35
N ASN A 309 -16.51 -18.96 -12.63
CA ASN A 309 -16.17 -20.13 -13.45
C ASN A 309 -14.93 -20.84 -12.91
N THR A 310 -13.91 -20.07 -12.49
CA THR A 310 -12.67 -20.62 -11.92
C THR A 310 -12.92 -21.33 -10.60
N PHE A 311 -13.67 -20.69 -9.69
CA PHE A 311 -13.99 -21.27 -8.38
C PHE A 311 -14.86 -22.52 -8.53
N THR A 312 -15.91 -22.47 -9.36
CA THR A 312 -16.77 -23.63 -9.62
C THR A 312 -15.95 -24.78 -10.21
N LYS A 313 -15.13 -24.53 -11.24
CA LYS A 313 -14.30 -25.58 -11.85
C LYS A 313 -13.36 -26.26 -10.83
N ARG A 314 -12.83 -25.51 -9.87
CA ARG A 314 -11.88 -26.02 -8.86
C ARG A 314 -12.54 -26.67 -7.65
N MET A 315 -13.75 -26.26 -7.27
CA MET A 315 -14.39 -26.69 -6.01
C MET A 315 -15.64 -27.56 -6.18
N ASN A 316 -16.16 -27.73 -7.40
CA ASN A 316 -17.42 -28.46 -7.63
C ASN A 316 -17.37 -29.93 -7.19
N SER A 317 -16.20 -30.57 -7.23
CA SER A 317 -16.02 -31.95 -6.75
C SER A 317 -16.17 -32.10 -5.23
N PHE A 318 -16.13 -31.00 -4.48
CA PHE A 318 -16.20 -30.97 -3.01
C PHE A 318 -17.58 -30.56 -2.49
N GLY A 319 -18.58 -30.42 -3.38
CA GLY A 319 -19.95 -30.04 -3.00
C GLY A 319 -20.12 -28.59 -2.55
N VAL A 320 -19.15 -27.71 -2.85
CA VAL A 320 -19.22 -26.28 -2.50
C VAL A 320 -20.20 -25.56 -3.41
N GLU A 321 -21.23 -24.93 -2.83
CA GLU A 321 -22.23 -24.18 -3.57
C GLU A 321 -21.76 -22.74 -3.84
N ILE A 322 -21.48 -22.46 -5.12
CA ILE A 322 -20.98 -21.16 -5.58
C ILE A 322 -22.03 -20.47 -6.43
N ARG A 323 -22.31 -19.19 -6.13
CA ARG A 323 -23.26 -18.37 -6.91
C ARG A 323 -22.70 -17.01 -7.29
N MET A 324 -23.02 -16.57 -8.50
CA MET A 324 -22.68 -15.25 -9.00
C MET A 324 -23.84 -14.28 -8.82
N LEU A 325 -23.59 -13.14 -8.17
CA LEU A 325 -24.56 -12.06 -8.00
C LEU A 325 -24.10 -10.77 -8.70
N ASN A 326 -24.68 -10.50 -9.87
CA ASN A 326 -24.43 -9.28 -10.63
C ASN A 326 -25.65 -8.91 -11.50
N ARG A 327 -25.54 -7.80 -12.25
CA ARG A 327 -26.62 -7.28 -13.10
C ARG A 327 -27.06 -8.18 -14.25
N PHE A 328 -26.26 -9.19 -14.61
CA PHE A 328 -26.61 -10.13 -15.69
C PHE A 328 -27.55 -11.25 -15.22
N ARG A 329 -27.81 -11.35 -13.92
CA ARG A 329 -28.84 -12.26 -13.38
C ARG A 329 -30.21 -11.59 -13.44
N THR A 330 -31.22 -12.36 -13.85
CA THR A 330 -32.63 -11.93 -13.81
C THR A 330 -33.06 -11.59 -12.39
N GLN A 331 -34.09 -10.74 -12.24
CA GLN A 331 -34.58 -10.34 -10.92
C GLN A 331 -34.99 -11.55 -10.06
N GLY A 332 -35.71 -12.51 -10.65
CA GLY A 332 -36.11 -13.74 -9.95
C GLY A 332 -34.91 -14.57 -9.47
N ALA A 333 -33.86 -14.67 -10.29
CA ALA A 333 -32.63 -15.37 -9.90
C ALA A 333 -31.87 -14.62 -8.80
N GLN A 334 -31.80 -13.29 -8.86
CA GLN A 334 -31.20 -12.49 -7.79
C GLN A 334 -31.95 -12.67 -6.47
N THR A 335 -33.29 -12.55 -6.47
CA THR A 335 -34.10 -12.74 -5.26
C THR A 335 -33.89 -14.12 -4.67
N LYS A 336 -33.84 -15.18 -5.50
CA LYS A 336 -33.54 -16.53 -5.03
C LYS A 336 -32.16 -16.62 -4.39
N ILE A 337 -31.12 -16.07 -5.03
CA ILE A 337 -29.75 -16.07 -4.49
C ILE A 337 -29.69 -15.34 -3.15
N VAL A 338 -30.35 -14.17 -3.02
CA VAL A 338 -30.37 -13.42 -1.75
C VAL A 338 -31.04 -14.22 -0.63
N ASN A 339 -32.16 -14.88 -0.92
CA ASN A 339 -32.84 -15.73 0.06
C ASN A 339 -32.01 -16.96 0.44
N ASP A 340 -31.45 -17.67 -0.54
CA ASP A 340 -30.63 -18.85 -0.30
C ASP A 340 -29.32 -18.51 0.44
N LEU A 341 -28.77 -17.31 0.23
CA LEU A 341 -27.61 -16.79 0.97
C LEU A 341 -27.94 -16.55 2.44
N ALA A 342 -29.09 -15.94 2.73
CA ALA A 342 -29.58 -15.70 4.09
C ALA A 342 -29.92 -17.00 4.84
N LEU A 343 -30.36 -18.04 4.11
CA LEU A 343 -30.60 -19.38 4.66
C LEU A 343 -29.32 -20.20 4.82
N GLY A 344 -28.19 -19.73 4.31
CA GLY A 344 -26.90 -20.43 4.35
C GLY A 344 -26.81 -21.64 3.43
N LYS A 345 -27.57 -21.64 2.32
CA LYS A 345 -27.47 -22.68 1.29
C LYS A 345 -26.35 -22.41 0.27
N ILE A 346 -25.82 -21.19 0.26
CA ILE A 346 -24.74 -20.75 -0.63
C ILE A 346 -23.49 -20.57 0.21
N ASP A 347 -22.43 -21.28 -0.13
CA ASP A 347 -21.15 -21.22 0.58
C ASP A 347 -20.32 -20.02 0.12
N ILE A 348 -20.23 -19.80 -1.20
CA ILE A 348 -19.46 -18.70 -1.79
C ILE A 348 -20.35 -17.87 -2.71
N VAL A 349 -20.40 -16.57 -2.46
CA VAL A 349 -21.03 -15.62 -3.38
C VAL A 349 -20.00 -14.67 -3.98
N ILE A 350 -19.95 -14.64 -5.31
CA ILE A 350 -19.03 -13.79 -6.09
C ILE A 350 -19.86 -12.73 -6.79
N GLY A 351 -19.53 -11.46 -6.59
CA GLY A 351 -20.40 -10.41 -7.09
C GLY A 351 -19.77 -9.04 -7.12
N THR A 352 -20.47 -8.13 -7.80
CA THR A 352 -20.07 -6.73 -7.87
C THR A 352 -20.58 -5.96 -6.65
N HIS A 353 -20.68 -4.63 -6.76
CA HIS A 353 -21.31 -3.78 -5.75
C HIS A 353 -22.73 -4.20 -5.34
N ARG A 354 -23.43 -5.06 -6.10
CA ARG A 354 -24.73 -5.63 -5.72
C ARG A 354 -24.70 -6.39 -4.39
N LEU A 355 -23.55 -6.99 -4.04
CA LEU A 355 -23.34 -7.63 -2.73
C LEU A 355 -23.30 -6.62 -1.56
N LEU A 356 -23.14 -5.33 -1.87
CA LEU A 356 -23.14 -4.24 -0.90
C LEU A 356 -24.52 -3.58 -0.76
N SER A 357 -25.56 -4.09 -1.42
CA SER A 357 -26.92 -3.58 -1.24
C SER A 357 -27.49 -3.92 0.15
N PRO A 358 -28.39 -3.10 0.73
CA PRO A 358 -28.89 -3.28 2.10
C PRO A 358 -29.64 -4.59 2.35
N ASP A 359 -30.24 -5.18 1.32
CA ASP A 359 -31.01 -6.42 1.36
C ASP A 359 -30.15 -7.70 1.48
N ILE A 360 -28.83 -7.57 1.32
CA ILE A 360 -27.91 -8.70 1.44
C ILE A 360 -27.68 -9.05 2.91
N ALA A 361 -28.09 -10.25 3.28
CA ALA A 361 -27.84 -10.87 4.57
C ALA A 361 -27.14 -12.21 4.39
N PHE A 362 -26.12 -12.46 5.22
CA PHE A 362 -25.44 -13.74 5.32
C PHE A 362 -25.91 -14.44 6.59
N LYS A 363 -26.00 -15.77 6.55
CA LYS A 363 -26.24 -16.58 7.75
C LYS A 363 -25.01 -16.55 8.67
N ASP A 364 -23.83 -16.77 8.10
CA ASP A 364 -22.57 -16.85 8.85
C ASP A 364 -21.36 -16.52 7.95
N LEU A 365 -21.12 -15.23 7.71
CA LEU A 365 -20.00 -14.76 6.89
C LEU A 365 -18.69 -14.86 7.67
N GLY A 366 -17.74 -15.66 7.20
CA GLY A 366 -16.41 -15.80 7.81
C GLY A 366 -15.28 -15.11 7.07
N LEU A 367 -15.38 -14.95 5.75
CA LEU A 367 -14.31 -14.35 4.93
C LEU A 367 -14.87 -13.38 3.88
N LEU A 368 -14.27 -12.20 3.81
CA LEU A 368 -14.51 -11.19 2.77
C LEU A 368 -13.27 -11.00 1.90
N ILE A 369 -13.37 -11.34 0.63
CA ILE A 369 -12.32 -11.12 -0.36
C ILE A 369 -12.71 -9.89 -1.20
N VAL A 370 -11.78 -8.95 -1.39
CA VAL A 370 -12.01 -7.73 -2.16
C VAL A 370 -10.94 -7.59 -3.23
N ASP A 371 -11.33 -7.67 -4.50
CA ASP A 371 -10.44 -7.45 -5.64
C ASP A 371 -10.46 -5.98 -6.08
N GLU A 372 -9.28 -5.38 -6.25
CA GLU A 372 -9.08 -4.00 -6.72
C GLU A 372 -9.98 -2.98 -6.00
N GLU A 373 -9.88 -2.92 -4.67
CA GLU A 373 -10.66 -2.05 -3.77
C GLU A 373 -10.75 -0.58 -4.24
N GLN A 374 -9.73 -0.08 -4.94
CA GLN A 374 -9.67 1.27 -5.48
C GLN A 374 -10.81 1.59 -6.45
N ARG A 375 -11.32 0.59 -7.18
CA ARG A 375 -12.39 0.75 -8.18
C ARG A 375 -13.78 0.91 -7.55
N PHE A 376 -13.90 0.73 -6.24
CA PHE A 376 -15.17 0.92 -5.51
C PHE A 376 -15.37 2.38 -5.07
N GLY A 377 -16.62 2.85 -5.15
CA GLY A 377 -17.04 4.17 -4.69
C GLY A 377 -16.96 4.34 -3.17
N VAL A 378 -17.10 5.58 -2.70
CA VAL A 378 -16.96 5.94 -1.27
C VAL A 378 -18.01 5.23 -0.41
N SER A 379 -19.27 5.19 -0.83
CA SER A 379 -20.35 4.51 -0.10
C SER A 379 -20.10 3.01 0.05
N HIS A 380 -19.57 2.37 -0.99
CA HIS A 380 -19.19 0.96 -0.98
C HIS A 380 -18.07 0.68 0.02
N LYS A 381 -17.03 1.54 0.04
CA LYS A 381 -15.89 1.44 0.97
C LYS A 381 -16.32 1.57 2.43
N GLU A 382 -17.28 2.45 2.73
CA GLU A 382 -17.85 2.57 4.08
C GLU A 382 -18.58 1.29 4.52
N LYS A 383 -19.34 0.64 3.61
CA LYS A 383 -20.01 -0.63 3.94
C LYS A 383 -19.01 -1.76 4.15
N ILE A 384 -17.99 -1.86 3.29
CA ILE A 384 -16.89 -2.82 3.45
C ILE A 384 -16.20 -2.59 4.80
N LYS A 385 -15.90 -1.34 5.18
CA LYS A 385 -15.29 -1.00 6.48
C LYS A 385 -16.09 -1.49 7.68
N ARG A 386 -17.44 -1.46 7.61
CA ARG A 386 -18.31 -2.00 8.65
C ARG A 386 -18.23 -3.52 8.75
N MET A 387 -18.24 -4.21 7.60
CA MET A 387 -18.10 -5.69 7.55
C MET A 387 -16.73 -6.14 8.10
N ARG A 388 -15.66 -5.39 7.81
CA ARG A 388 -14.28 -5.68 8.22
C ARG A 388 -14.03 -5.74 9.73
N ILE A 389 -14.96 -5.31 10.59
CA ILE A 389 -14.70 -5.22 12.03
C ILE A 389 -14.59 -6.63 12.65
N ASN A 390 -15.45 -7.56 12.23
CA ASN A 390 -15.58 -8.89 12.84
C ASN A 390 -15.31 -10.06 11.87
N VAL A 391 -14.96 -9.76 10.62
CA VAL A 391 -14.80 -10.74 9.54
C VAL A 391 -13.39 -10.66 8.99
N ASP A 392 -12.79 -11.81 8.69
CA ASP A 392 -11.49 -11.90 8.04
C ASP A 392 -11.54 -11.29 6.65
N VAL A 393 -10.57 -10.44 6.32
CA VAL A 393 -10.56 -9.71 5.05
C VAL A 393 -9.27 -9.89 4.29
N LEU A 394 -9.39 -10.35 3.05
CA LEU A 394 -8.28 -10.46 2.10
C LEU A 394 -8.51 -9.49 0.94
N THR A 395 -7.67 -8.47 0.84
CA THR A 395 -7.74 -7.50 -0.26
C THR A 395 -6.69 -7.81 -1.31
N LEU A 396 -7.07 -7.94 -2.57
CA LEU A 396 -6.19 -8.23 -3.70
C LEU A 396 -5.96 -6.95 -4.51
N THR A 397 -4.72 -6.70 -4.93
CA THR A 397 -4.44 -5.62 -5.87
C THR A 397 -3.23 -5.90 -6.75
N ALA A 398 -3.30 -5.50 -8.01
CA ALA A 398 -2.13 -5.44 -8.88
C ALA A 398 -1.16 -4.31 -8.50
N THR A 399 -1.70 -3.17 -8.07
CA THR A 399 -0.92 -1.95 -7.80
C THR A 399 -1.32 -1.37 -6.45
N PRO A 400 -0.47 -1.48 -5.41
CA PRO A 400 -0.80 -0.89 -4.13
C PRO A 400 -0.84 0.63 -4.26
N ILE A 401 -2.02 1.23 -4.10
CA ILE A 401 -2.18 2.69 -4.08
C ILE A 401 -1.24 3.26 -3.01
N PRO A 402 -0.51 4.36 -3.27
CA PRO A 402 0.45 4.92 -2.31
C PRO A 402 -0.12 5.10 -0.90
N ARG A 403 -1.40 5.48 -0.77
CA ARG A 403 -2.08 5.62 0.53
C ARG A 403 -2.35 4.28 1.22
N THR A 404 -2.78 3.25 0.49
CA THR A 404 -3.03 1.91 1.05
C THR A 404 -1.72 1.24 1.41
N LEU A 405 -0.69 1.40 0.58
CA LEU A 405 0.68 1.01 0.88
C LEU A 405 1.16 1.70 2.16
N TYR A 406 1.00 3.02 2.27
CA TYR A 406 1.39 3.79 3.44
C TYR A 406 0.71 3.34 4.74
N LEU A 407 -0.61 3.08 4.70
CA LEU A 407 -1.36 2.57 5.86
C LEU A 407 -0.90 1.19 6.31
N ALA A 408 -0.55 0.35 5.34
CA ALA A 408 -0.06 -0.99 5.61
C ALA A 408 1.38 -0.97 6.12
N LEU A 409 2.23 -0.06 5.61
CA LEU A 409 3.57 0.23 6.14
C LEU A 409 3.54 0.81 7.56
N MET A 410 2.47 1.51 7.94
CA MET A 410 2.21 1.99 9.31
C MET A 410 1.67 0.89 10.25
N GLY A 411 1.56 -0.35 9.79
CA GLY A 411 1.23 -1.50 10.62
C GLY A 411 -0.26 -1.70 10.91
N GLY A 412 -1.17 -0.96 10.25
CA GLY A 412 -2.61 -1.24 10.38
C GLY A 412 -3.17 -2.18 9.31
N LYS A 413 -2.34 -2.71 8.42
CA LYS A 413 -2.75 -3.79 7.52
C LYS A 413 -1.54 -4.66 7.23
N ASP A 414 -1.69 -5.96 7.39
CA ASP A 414 -0.61 -6.88 7.05
C ASP A 414 -0.45 -6.91 5.53
N ILE A 415 0.79 -6.89 5.01
CA ILE A 415 1.06 -6.94 3.56
C ILE A 415 1.72 -8.27 3.21
N SER A 416 1.29 -8.85 2.11
CA SER A 416 1.98 -9.91 1.39
C SER A 416 2.22 -9.43 -0.05
N VAL A 417 3.42 -9.67 -0.57
CA VAL A 417 3.76 -9.35 -1.96
C VAL A 417 4.13 -10.65 -2.68
N ILE A 418 3.60 -10.85 -3.87
CA ILE A 418 4.06 -11.86 -4.83
C ILE A 418 4.89 -11.12 -5.86
N GLU A 419 6.19 -11.38 -5.92
CA GLU A 419 7.14 -10.71 -6.82
C GLU A 419 7.55 -11.62 -7.98
N THR A 420 7.62 -12.91 -7.71
CA THR A 420 8.08 -13.91 -8.67
C THR A 420 6.97 -14.21 -9.69
N PRO A 421 7.15 -13.90 -10.98
CA PRO A 421 6.22 -14.31 -12.02
C PRO A 421 6.20 -15.85 -12.15
N PRO A 422 5.07 -16.44 -12.58
CA PRO A 422 5.04 -17.85 -12.96
C PRO A 422 6.04 -18.16 -14.08
N LEU A 423 6.62 -19.37 -14.07
CA LEU A 423 7.70 -19.79 -14.99
C LEU A 423 7.37 -19.63 -16.48
N GLU A 424 6.10 -19.71 -16.87
CA GLU A 424 5.66 -19.62 -18.27
C GLU A 424 5.49 -18.18 -18.77
N ARG A 425 5.72 -17.16 -17.93
CA ARG A 425 5.57 -15.76 -18.30
C ARG A 425 6.89 -15.17 -18.80
N LEU A 426 6.93 -14.84 -20.09
CA LEU A 426 8.01 -14.04 -20.66
C LEU A 426 7.84 -12.55 -20.29
N PRO A 427 8.93 -11.82 -20.01
CA PRO A 427 8.87 -10.38 -19.77
C PRO A 427 8.37 -9.66 -21.03
N ILE A 428 7.55 -8.62 -20.84
CA ILE A 428 7.04 -7.79 -21.93
C ILE A 428 8.12 -6.78 -22.31
N GLU A 429 8.57 -6.81 -23.57
CA GLU A 429 9.44 -5.77 -24.13
C GLU A 429 8.64 -4.47 -24.29
N THR A 430 9.04 -3.40 -23.60
CA THR A 430 8.36 -2.10 -23.67
C THR A 430 9.26 -1.09 -24.38
N LYS A 431 8.73 -0.43 -25.42
CA LYS A 431 9.42 0.63 -26.18
C LYS A 431 8.73 1.97 -25.98
N VAL A 432 9.51 3.00 -25.65
CA VAL A 432 9.04 4.39 -25.57
C VAL A 432 9.59 5.15 -26.77
N VAL A 433 8.68 5.59 -27.65
CA VAL A 433 9.00 6.17 -28.95
C VAL A 433 8.02 7.30 -29.25
N GLU A 434 8.41 8.22 -30.13
CA GLU A 434 7.46 9.15 -30.72
C GLU A 434 6.45 8.40 -31.60
N TYR A 435 5.24 8.95 -31.73
CA TYR A 435 4.20 8.30 -32.52
C TYR A 435 4.57 8.29 -34.01
N ASP A 436 4.84 7.10 -34.53
CA ASP A 436 5.06 6.84 -35.95
C ASP A 436 4.04 5.81 -36.43
N ARG A 437 3.26 6.17 -37.46
CA ARG A 437 2.25 5.29 -38.06
C ARG A 437 2.85 4.03 -38.67
N ASN A 438 4.04 4.11 -39.27
CA ASN A 438 4.67 2.93 -39.86
C ASN A 438 5.09 1.94 -38.78
N LEU A 439 5.66 2.43 -37.68
CA LEU A 439 6.03 1.58 -36.55
C LEU A 439 4.81 0.89 -35.93
N VAL A 440 3.69 1.61 -35.79
CA VAL A 440 2.43 1.04 -35.31
C VAL A 440 1.89 -0.02 -36.26
N ARG A 441 1.93 0.21 -37.58
CA ARG A 441 1.57 -0.81 -38.59
C ARG A 441 2.37 -2.07 -38.40
N ASP A 442 3.70 -1.94 -38.44
CA ASP A 442 4.61 -3.08 -38.45
C ASP A 442 4.48 -3.90 -37.15
N ALA A 443 4.19 -3.23 -36.03
CA ALA A 443 3.86 -3.88 -34.76
C ALA A 443 2.53 -4.66 -34.80
N ILE A 444 1.50 -4.10 -35.45
CA ILE A 444 0.20 -4.78 -35.62
C ILE A 444 0.35 -5.98 -36.56
N GLU A 445 0.98 -5.80 -37.72
CA GLU A 445 1.18 -6.88 -38.71
C GLU A 445 1.96 -8.04 -38.09
N LYS A 446 3.07 -7.77 -37.40
CA LYS A 446 3.86 -8.79 -36.70
C LYS A 446 3.04 -9.58 -35.67
N GLU A 447 2.12 -8.93 -34.97
CA GLU A 447 1.25 -9.60 -33.99
C GLU A 447 0.21 -10.49 -34.68
N LEU A 448 -0.33 -10.03 -35.82
CA LEU A 448 -1.32 -10.77 -36.59
C LEU A 448 -0.71 -11.95 -37.37
N GLU A 449 0.52 -11.83 -37.87
CA GLU A 449 1.25 -12.91 -38.54
C GLU A 449 1.42 -14.14 -37.63
N ARG A 450 1.53 -13.93 -36.32
CA ARG A 450 1.57 -15.01 -35.33
C ARG A 450 0.18 -15.44 -34.82
N GLY A 451 -0.90 -14.93 -35.42
CA GLY A 451 -2.29 -15.20 -35.02
C GLY A 451 -2.69 -14.56 -33.68
N GLY A 452 -1.94 -13.55 -33.23
CA GLY A 452 -2.19 -12.84 -31.98
C GLY A 452 -3.30 -11.78 -32.09
N GLN A 453 -3.55 -11.09 -30.97
CA GLN A 453 -4.50 -9.99 -30.89
C GLN A 453 -3.79 -8.72 -30.39
N VAL A 454 -4.17 -7.56 -30.94
CA VAL A 454 -3.59 -6.27 -30.55
C VAL A 454 -4.59 -5.46 -29.73
N TYR A 455 -4.15 -4.95 -28.58
CA TYR A 455 -4.87 -3.91 -27.85
C TYR A 455 -4.35 -2.53 -28.25
N PHE A 456 -5.18 -1.75 -28.96
CA PHE A 456 -4.88 -0.36 -29.29
C PHE A 456 -5.62 0.58 -28.33
N LEU A 457 -4.88 1.37 -27.54
CA LEU A 457 -5.47 2.25 -26.53
C LEU A 457 -5.65 3.66 -27.07
N HIS A 458 -6.90 4.08 -27.24
CA HIS A 458 -7.26 5.46 -27.63
C HIS A 458 -8.05 6.15 -26.51
N ASN A 459 -7.46 7.21 -25.93
CA ASN A 459 -7.99 7.84 -24.72
C ASN A 459 -9.14 8.84 -24.97
N ARG A 460 -9.66 8.98 -26.20
CA ARG A 460 -10.75 9.91 -26.54
C ARG A 460 -11.91 9.22 -27.24
N VAL A 461 -13.01 9.02 -26.50
CA VAL A 461 -14.22 8.33 -27.00
C VAL A 461 -14.79 9.01 -28.25
N GLU A 462 -14.85 10.34 -28.29
CA GLU A 462 -15.41 11.11 -29.42
C GLU A 462 -14.74 10.83 -30.78
N THR A 463 -13.47 10.39 -30.75
CA THR A 463 -12.66 10.19 -31.96
C THR A 463 -12.30 8.72 -32.17
N ILE A 464 -12.83 7.81 -31.35
CA ILE A 464 -12.44 6.40 -31.37
C ILE A 464 -12.82 5.70 -32.67
N GLU A 465 -14.02 5.98 -33.21
CA GLU A 465 -14.49 5.38 -34.47
C GLU A 465 -13.66 5.85 -35.65
N LYS A 466 -13.28 7.13 -35.66
CA LYS A 466 -12.42 7.70 -36.70
C LYS A 466 -11.03 7.07 -36.68
N GLU A 467 -10.46 6.90 -35.48
CA GLU A 467 -9.16 6.26 -35.32
C GLU A 467 -9.22 4.77 -35.68
N ALA A 468 -10.26 4.05 -35.26
CA ALA A 468 -10.48 2.66 -35.62
C ALA A 468 -10.59 2.48 -37.14
N ALA A 469 -11.38 3.32 -37.83
CA ALA A 469 -11.47 3.32 -39.28
C ALA A 469 -10.12 3.64 -39.94
N ALA A 470 -9.38 4.62 -39.41
CA ALA A 470 -8.05 4.96 -39.94
C ALA A 470 -7.06 3.79 -39.81
N ILE A 471 -7.07 3.06 -38.69
CA ILE A 471 -6.26 1.86 -38.47
C ILE A 471 -6.64 0.77 -39.47
N LEU A 472 -7.94 0.47 -39.60
CA LEU A 472 -8.42 -0.58 -40.52
C LEU A 472 -8.05 -0.30 -41.98
N VAL A 473 -8.20 0.96 -42.42
CA VAL A 473 -7.88 1.39 -43.79
C VAL A 473 -6.37 1.46 -44.03
N SER A 474 -5.61 2.02 -43.08
CA SER A 474 -4.16 2.24 -43.25
C SER A 474 -3.36 0.94 -43.23
N TYR A 475 -3.90 -0.12 -42.63
CA TYR A 475 -3.21 -1.39 -42.41
C TYR A 475 -3.84 -2.57 -43.15
N LYS A 476 -4.76 -2.31 -44.09
CA LYS A 476 -5.42 -3.33 -44.95
C LYS A 476 -5.94 -4.54 -44.16
N LEU A 477 -6.53 -4.29 -43.01
CA LEU A 477 -7.14 -5.31 -42.15
C LEU A 477 -8.59 -5.64 -42.59
N LEU A 478 -9.04 -5.00 -43.67
CA LEU A 478 -10.27 -5.23 -44.42
C LEU A 478 -9.96 -5.26 -45.91
#